data_AF-K1XGM6-F1
#
_entry.id   AF-K1XGM6-F1
#
_cell.length_a   1.000
_cell.length_b   1.000
_cell.length_c   1.000
_cell.angle_alpha   90.00
_cell.angle_beta   90.00
_cell.angle_gamma   90.00
#
_symmetry.space_group_name_H-M   'P 1'
#
loop_
_entity.id
_entity.type
_entity.pdbx_description
1 polymer ?
#
loop_
_entity_poly.entity_id
_entity_poly.type
_entity_poly.pdbx_seq_one_letter_code
_entity_poly.pdbx_strand_id
1 'polypeptide(L)'
;MEITSKNDQIVITSDKKEITFSSPTSITLDGMVIDFPGEYEKSGFLVTFHEIQEKCLFTLRVEGKNVAYVPTDTLEITEKVVDFLGNIDILILPGDKNATKIFENLETRMVIPYGPEAPLFLTTLGQNIEAVEKYKTKESDFEVEGT
;
A
#
# COMPACT_ATOMS: atom_id res chain seq x y z
N MET A 1 -8.43 2.32 -11.70
CA MET A 1 -8.14 2.76 -10.33
C MET A 1 -7.41 4.10 -10.35
N GLU A 2 -7.79 5.02 -9.47
CA GLU A 2 -7.14 6.32 -9.27
C GLU A 2 -6.61 6.42 -7.84
N ILE A 3 -5.42 7.00 -7.66
CA ILE A 3 -4.76 7.18 -6.38
C ILE A 3 -4.54 8.67 -6.19
N THR A 4 -4.94 9.20 -5.03
CA THR A 4 -4.85 10.63 -4.72
C THR A 4 -4.32 10.86 -3.32
N SER A 5 -3.67 12.00 -3.12
CA SER A 5 -3.41 12.57 -1.81
C SER A 5 -4.52 13.59 -1.50
N LYS A 6 -5.29 13.36 -0.44
CA LYS A 6 -6.36 14.26 0.03
C LYS A 6 -6.19 14.47 1.53
N ASN A 7 -6.03 15.72 1.99
CA ASN A 7 -5.85 16.05 3.41
C ASN A 7 -4.76 15.21 4.09
N ASP A 8 -3.61 15.07 3.44
CA ASP A 8 -2.46 14.24 3.89
C ASP A 8 -2.77 12.74 4.04
N GLN A 9 -3.86 12.25 3.44
CA GLN A 9 -4.22 10.84 3.38
C GLN A 9 -4.14 10.32 1.95
N ILE A 10 -3.67 9.08 1.81
CA ILE A 10 -3.76 8.36 0.55
C ILE A 10 -5.20 7.87 0.38
N VAL A 11 -5.77 8.11 -0.79
CA VAL A 11 -7.11 7.67 -1.16
C VAL A 11 -7.05 6.93 -2.49
N ILE A 12 -7.52 5.69 -2.50
CA ILE A 12 -7.78 4.94 -3.73
C ILE A 12 -9.24 5.07 -4.09
N THR A 13 -9.52 5.49 -5.32
CA THR A 13 -10.87 5.58 -5.88
C THR A 13 -11.04 4.56 -7.01
N SER A 14 -12.11 3.77 -6.93
CA SER A 14 -12.55 2.85 -7.98
C SER A 14 -14.07 2.87 -8.07
N ASP A 15 -14.62 3.07 -9.27
CA ASP A 15 -16.06 3.16 -9.52
C ASP A 15 -16.83 4.05 -8.51
N LYS A 16 -16.31 5.26 -8.28
CA LYS A 16 -16.82 6.27 -7.31
C LYS A 16 -16.84 5.85 -5.84
N LYS A 17 -16.29 4.68 -5.50
CA LYS A 17 -16.07 4.24 -4.12
C LYS A 17 -14.64 4.55 -3.71
N GLU A 18 -14.44 4.78 -2.43
CA GLU A 18 -13.15 5.20 -1.89
C GLU A 18 -12.62 4.24 -0.83
N ILE A 19 -11.30 4.08 -0.82
CA ILE A 19 -10.52 3.48 0.25
C ILE A 19 -9.59 4.56 0.77
N THR A 20 -9.72 4.91 2.03
CA THR A 20 -8.87 5.92 2.69
C THR A 20 -7.95 5.24 3.67
N PHE A 21 -6.64 5.44 3.50
CA PHE A 21 -5.61 4.97 4.42
C PHE A 21 -5.50 5.99 5.56
N SER A 22 -6.39 5.86 6.54
CA SER A 22 -6.68 6.90 7.54
C SER A 22 -5.60 7.01 8.61
N SER A 23 -5.05 5.88 9.06
CA SER A 23 -4.02 5.83 10.10
C SER A 23 -3.22 4.51 10.03
N PRO A 24 -2.11 4.39 10.79
CA PRO A 24 -1.37 3.13 10.85
C PRO A 24 -2.16 1.92 11.36
N THR A 25 -3.28 2.13 12.04
CA THR A 25 -4.08 1.05 12.64
C THR A 25 -5.49 0.98 12.08
N SER A 26 -5.83 1.79 11.07
CA SER A 26 -7.16 1.77 10.48
C SER A 26 -7.21 2.29 9.06
N ILE A 27 -8.13 1.70 8.29
CA ILE A 27 -8.52 2.19 6.98
C ILE A 27 -10.02 2.40 6.92
N THR A 28 -10.49 3.24 6.00
CA THR A 28 -11.92 3.44 5.75
C THR A 28 -12.29 2.91 4.38
N LEU A 29 -13.24 1.99 4.33
CA LEU A 29 -13.73 1.33 3.13
C LEU A 29 -15.14 1.81 2.80
N ASP A 30 -15.26 2.76 1.86
CA ASP A 30 -16.55 3.34 1.44
C ASP A 30 -17.43 3.77 2.64
N GLY A 31 -16.81 4.48 3.59
CA GLY A 31 -17.42 4.95 4.83
C GLY A 31 -17.44 3.95 5.99
N MET A 32 -17.03 2.69 5.79
CA MET A 32 -16.88 1.70 6.85
C MET A 32 -15.47 1.75 7.44
N VAL A 33 -15.34 2.06 8.73
CA VAL A 33 -14.03 2.02 9.42
C VAL A 33 -13.65 0.57 9.71
N ILE A 34 -12.42 0.21 9.33
CA ILE A 34 -11.79 -1.08 9.61
C ILE A 34 -10.62 -0.83 10.56
N ASP A 35 -10.81 -1.19 11.81
CA ASP A 35 -9.87 -0.96 12.92
C ASP A 35 -9.68 -2.20 13.82
N PHE A 36 -10.13 -3.37 13.36
CA PHE A 36 -9.94 -4.64 14.05
C PHE A 36 -9.52 -5.77 13.07
N PRO A 37 -8.66 -6.72 13.48
CA PRO A 37 -8.24 -7.81 12.60
C PRO A 37 -9.41 -8.67 12.10
N GLY A 38 -9.37 -9.01 10.82
CA GLY A 38 -10.43 -9.79 10.17
C GLY A 38 -10.43 -9.65 8.66
N GLU A 39 -11.37 -10.36 8.04
CA GLU A 39 -11.68 -10.25 6.62
C GLU A 39 -12.96 -9.45 6.42
N TYR A 40 -12.91 -8.50 5.50
CA TYR A 40 -13.98 -7.55 5.24
C TYR A 40 -14.25 -7.46 3.74
N GLU A 41 -15.53 -7.39 3.38
CA GLU A 41 -15.95 -7.12 2.01
C GLU A 41 -16.94 -5.96 2.02
N LYS A 42 -16.65 -4.91 1.25
CA LYS A 42 -17.58 -3.80 1.05
C LYS A 42 -17.39 -3.19 -0.32
N SER A 43 -18.51 -2.97 -1.00
CA SER A 43 -18.56 -2.25 -2.28
C SER A 43 -17.69 -2.87 -3.39
N GLY A 44 -17.41 -4.18 -3.30
CA GLY A 44 -16.57 -4.92 -4.25
C GLY A 44 -15.08 -4.91 -3.91
N PHE A 45 -14.69 -4.30 -2.79
CA PHE A 45 -13.34 -4.38 -2.25
C PHE A 45 -13.28 -5.48 -1.19
N LEU A 46 -12.24 -6.30 -1.29
CA LEU A 46 -11.88 -7.27 -0.27
C LEU A 46 -10.70 -6.70 0.51
N VAL A 47 -10.77 -6.77 1.83
CA VAL A 47 -9.71 -6.32 2.74
C VAL A 47 -9.48 -7.40 3.79
N THR A 48 -8.22 -7.74 4.03
CA THR A 48 -7.81 -8.51 5.19
C THR A 48 -6.92 -7.63 6.05
N PHE A 49 -7.27 -7.47 7.32
CA PHE A 49 -6.45 -6.83 8.34
C PHE A 49 -5.90 -7.90 9.28
N HIS A 50 -4.58 -7.93 9.47
CA HIS A 50 -3.90 -8.80 10.42
C HIS A 50 -2.88 -8.02 11.26
N GLU A 51 -2.71 -8.43 12.51
CA GLU A 51 -1.60 -7.98 13.36
C GLU A 51 -0.47 -9.02 13.37
N ILE A 52 0.69 -8.66 12.82
CA ILE A 52 1.89 -9.51 12.78
C ILE A 52 3.04 -8.74 13.41
N GLN A 53 3.76 -9.34 14.37
CA GLN A 53 4.84 -8.67 15.11
C GLN A 53 4.41 -7.34 15.78
N GLU A 54 3.17 -7.29 16.30
CA GLU A 54 2.56 -6.06 16.86
C GLU A 54 2.42 -4.92 15.84
N LYS A 55 2.46 -5.22 14.53
CA LYS A 55 2.25 -4.29 13.42
C LYS A 55 0.94 -4.60 12.71
N CYS A 56 0.17 -3.56 12.41
CA CYS A 56 -1.04 -3.67 11.61
C CYS A 56 -0.67 -3.75 10.13
N LEU A 57 -1.12 -4.80 9.44
CA LEU A 57 -0.89 -5.01 8.02
C LEU A 57 -2.24 -5.22 7.32
N PHE A 58 -2.40 -4.61 6.14
CA PHE A 58 -3.62 -4.73 5.37
C PHE A 58 -3.31 -5.22 3.96
N THR A 59 -4.08 -6.20 3.48
CA THR A 59 -4.10 -6.60 2.07
C THR A 59 -5.45 -6.29 1.49
N LEU A 60 -5.49 -5.67 0.31
CA LEU A 60 -6.71 -5.27 -0.36
C LEU A 60 -6.73 -5.79 -1.79
N ARG A 61 -7.91 -6.11 -2.31
CA ARG A 61 -8.13 -6.39 -3.73
C ARG A 61 -8.98 -5.30 -4.37
N VAL A 62 -8.41 -4.57 -5.33
CA VAL A 62 -9.06 -3.43 -6.01
C VAL A 62 -8.87 -3.60 -7.51
N GLU A 63 -9.98 -3.68 -8.27
CA GLU A 63 -9.94 -3.88 -9.74
C GLU A 63 -9.02 -5.04 -10.18
N GLY A 64 -8.95 -6.11 -9.38
CA GLY A 64 -8.11 -7.27 -9.66
C GLY A 64 -6.63 -7.12 -9.31
N LYS A 65 -6.20 -5.96 -8.80
CA LYS A 65 -4.84 -5.71 -8.30
C LYS A 65 -4.77 -5.91 -6.79
N ASN A 66 -3.64 -6.44 -6.32
CA ASN A 66 -3.37 -6.63 -4.90
C ASN A 66 -2.64 -5.40 -4.33
N VAL A 67 -3.21 -4.78 -3.31
CA VAL A 67 -2.64 -3.62 -2.62
C VAL A 67 -2.24 -4.04 -1.22
N ALA A 68 -0.99 -3.82 -0.85
CA ALA A 68 -0.50 -4.00 0.51
C ALA A 68 -0.32 -2.63 1.17
N TYR A 69 -0.87 -2.45 2.38
CA TYR A 69 -0.57 -1.31 3.23
C TYR A 69 0.20 -1.78 4.45
N VAL A 70 1.46 -1.33 4.51
CA VAL A 70 2.44 -1.66 5.55
C VAL A 70 2.82 -0.35 6.26
N PRO A 71 2.02 0.13 7.21
CA PRO A 71 2.22 1.41 7.87
C PRO A 71 3.32 1.41 8.94
N THR A 72 4.45 0.77 8.64
CA THR A 72 5.59 0.68 9.54
C THR A 72 6.88 0.52 8.74
N ASP A 73 7.97 0.99 9.33
CA ASP A 73 9.33 0.95 8.80
C ASP A 73 10.19 -0.15 9.44
N THR A 74 9.64 -0.85 10.44
CA THR A 74 10.35 -1.78 11.34
C THR A 74 9.82 -3.21 11.24
N LEU A 75 9.11 -3.55 10.16
CA LEU A 75 8.61 -4.92 9.93
C LEU A 75 9.76 -5.85 9.50
N GLU A 76 9.91 -6.97 10.19
CA GLU A 76 10.79 -8.06 9.74
C GLU A 76 10.05 -8.94 8.74
N ILE A 77 10.59 -9.09 7.52
CA ILE A 77 9.99 -9.91 6.46
C ILE A 77 10.26 -11.39 6.75
N THR A 78 9.33 -12.01 7.47
CA THR A 78 9.31 -13.45 7.78
C THR A 78 8.40 -14.20 6.79
N GLU A 79 8.49 -15.54 6.74
CA GLU A 79 7.57 -16.37 5.93
C GLU A 79 6.11 -16.04 6.22
N LYS A 80 5.73 -15.86 7.49
CA LYS A 80 4.36 -15.47 7.89
C LYS A 80 3.93 -14.13 7.28
N VAL A 81 4.84 -13.17 7.16
CA VAL A 81 4.56 -11.87 6.54
C VAL A 81 4.41 -12.02 5.03
N VAL A 82 5.29 -12.78 4.38
CA VAL A 82 5.22 -13.06 2.94
C VAL A 82 3.94 -13.80 2.59
N ASP A 83 3.58 -14.83 3.34
CA ASP A 83 2.35 -15.60 3.15
C ASP A 83 1.10 -14.74 3.30
N PHE A 84 1.12 -13.81 4.27
CA PHE A 84 0.01 -12.89 4.48
C PHE A 84 -0.13 -11.87 3.35
N LEU A 85 0.98 -11.20 2.98
CA LEU A 85 0.96 -10.15 1.95
C LEU A 85 0.73 -10.72 0.55
N GLY A 86 1.22 -11.94 0.29
CA GLY A 86 1.15 -12.59 -1.00
C GLY A 86 1.82 -11.78 -2.11
N ASN A 87 1.28 -11.88 -3.32
CA ASN A 87 1.75 -11.08 -4.45
C ASN A 87 1.24 -9.64 -4.33
N ILE A 88 2.15 -8.66 -4.47
CA ILE A 88 1.85 -7.25 -4.27
C ILE A 88 1.97 -6.49 -5.61
N ASP A 89 0.87 -5.96 -6.13
CA ASP A 89 0.92 -5.05 -7.27
C ASP A 89 1.26 -3.62 -6.82
N ILE A 90 0.70 -3.18 -5.69
CA ILE A 90 0.92 -1.84 -5.12
C ILE A 90 1.27 -1.97 -3.64
N LEU A 91 2.44 -1.46 -3.25
CA LEU A 91 2.87 -1.36 -1.86
C LEU A 91 2.78 0.08 -1.36
N ILE A 92 2.05 0.30 -0.27
CA ILE A 92 1.93 1.60 0.42
C ILE A 92 2.65 1.50 1.76
N LEU A 93 3.64 2.37 2.00
CA LEU A 93 4.45 2.35 3.21
C LEU A 93 5.05 3.72 3.57
N PRO A 94 5.53 3.95 4.80
CA PRO A 94 6.37 5.10 5.12
C PRO A 94 7.64 5.10 4.28
N GLY A 95 7.90 6.18 3.55
CA GLY A 95 9.09 6.32 2.73
C GLY A 95 10.29 6.78 3.54
N ASP A 96 10.85 5.94 4.40
CA ASP A 96 12.06 6.25 5.15
C ASP A 96 13.18 5.25 4.86
N LYS A 97 14.36 5.50 5.44
CA LYS A 97 15.54 4.66 5.23
C LYS A 97 15.35 3.22 5.71
N ASN A 98 14.61 2.98 6.80
CA ASN A 98 14.43 1.65 7.35
C ASN A 98 13.51 0.82 6.45
N ALA A 99 12.51 1.47 5.85
CA ALA A 99 11.54 0.82 4.99
C ALA A 99 12.11 0.35 3.63
N THR A 100 13.33 0.78 3.27
CA THR A 100 14.08 0.23 2.12
C THR A 100 14.22 -1.28 2.23
N LYS A 101 14.48 -1.80 3.44
CA LYS A 101 14.60 -3.25 3.67
C LYS A 101 13.29 -3.98 3.46
N ILE A 102 12.18 -3.37 3.88
CA ILE A 102 10.83 -3.92 3.66
C ILE A 102 10.59 -4.03 2.15
N PHE A 103 10.84 -2.95 1.41
CA PHE A 103 10.67 -2.91 -0.04
C PHE A 103 11.56 -3.93 -0.76
N GLU A 104 12.86 -4.02 -0.45
CA GLU A 104 13.79 -4.94 -1.12
C GLU A 104 13.45 -6.42 -0.91
N ASN A 105 12.82 -6.77 0.21
CA ASN A 105 12.44 -8.15 0.53
C ASN A 105 11.00 -8.49 0.08
N LEU A 106 10.27 -7.53 -0.50
CA LEU A 106 8.94 -7.75 -1.05
C LEU A 106 8.98 -7.59 -2.57
N GLU A 107 8.49 -8.58 -3.29
CA GLU A 107 8.33 -8.47 -4.75
C GLU A 107 7.10 -7.63 -5.06
N THR A 108 7.30 -6.32 -5.16
CA THR A 108 6.26 -5.33 -5.48
C THR A 108 6.50 -4.66 -6.83
N ARG A 109 5.42 -4.40 -7.58
CA ARG A 109 5.49 -3.76 -8.91
C ARG A 109 5.49 -2.24 -8.84
N MET A 110 4.71 -1.67 -7.92
CA MET A 110 4.58 -0.24 -7.72
C MET A 110 4.68 0.09 -6.23
N VAL A 111 5.39 1.16 -5.88
CA VAL A 111 5.50 1.65 -4.50
C VAL A 111 4.94 3.06 -4.35
N ILE A 112 4.21 3.29 -3.27
CA ILE A 112 3.64 4.58 -2.90
C ILE A 112 4.15 4.94 -1.50
N PRO A 113 5.33 5.58 -1.43
CA PRO A 113 5.88 6.03 -0.16
C PRO A 113 5.14 7.28 0.33
N TYR A 114 4.92 7.38 1.64
CA TYR A 114 4.40 8.60 2.26
C TYR A 114 5.30 9.09 3.40
N GLY A 115 5.10 10.33 3.82
CA GLY A 115 5.86 10.97 4.88
C GLY A 115 7.00 11.85 4.37
N PRO A 116 7.64 12.61 5.29
CA PRO A 116 8.58 13.66 4.93
C PRO A 116 9.87 13.15 4.27
N GLU A 117 10.25 11.90 4.52
CA GLU A 117 11.46 11.29 3.97
C GLU A 117 11.21 10.58 2.62
N ALA A 118 9.97 10.54 2.12
CA ALA A 118 9.63 9.81 0.90
C ALA A 118 10.49 10.17 -0.32
N PRO A 119 10.87 11.45 -0.56
CA PRO A 119 11.79 11.80 -1.64
C PRO A 119 13.19 11.17 -1.48
N LEU A 120 13.69 11.08 -0.25
CA LEU A 120 14.98 10.45 0.04
C LEU A 120 14.90 8.94 -0.21
N PHE A 121 13.84 8.28 0.27
CA PHE A 121 13.58 6.87 0.00
C PHE A 121 13.58 6.58 -1.51
N LEU A 122 12.84 7.36 -2.31
CA LEU A 122 12.82 7.19 -3.77
C LEU A 122 14.21 7.37 -4.39
N THR A 123 14.97 8.38 -3.92
CA THR A 123 16.34 8.60 -4.38
C THR A 123 17.25 7.39 -4.09
N THR A 124 17.08 6.73 -2.93
CA THR A 124 17.85 5.51 -2.60
C THR A 124 17.51 4.33 -3.52
N LEU A 125 16.29 4.30 -4.07
CA LEU A 125 15.86 3.34 -5.09
C LEU A 125 16.27 3.76 -6.51
N GLY A 126 17.06 4.83 -6.67
CA GLY A 126 17.44 5.38 -7.97
C GLY A 126 16.31 6.12 -8.70
N GLN A 127 15.18 6.36 -8.03
CA GLN A 127 14.03 7.06 -8.59
C GLN A 127 14.11 8.55 -8.29
N ASN A 128 14.11 9.38 -9.33
CA ASN A 128 14.07 10.84 -9.23
C ASN A 128 12.76 11.33 -9.86
N ILE A 129 11.65 11.09 -9.18
CA ILE A 129 10.30 11.48 -9.62
C ILE A 129 9.75 12.59 -8.72
N GLU A 130 8.98 13.50 -9.32
CA GLU A 130 8.27 14.53 -8.56
C GLU A 130 7.01 13.94 -7.92
N ALA A 131 6.67 14.42 -6.71
CA ALA A 131 5.44 14.04 -6.04
C ALA A 131 4.22 14.57 -6.81
N VAL A 132 3.17 13.75 -6.91
CA VAL A 132 1.91 14.10 -7.57
C VAL A 132 0.76 13.96 -6.60
N GLU A 133 -0.21 14.90 -6.66
CA GLU A 133 -1.43 14.80 -5.85
C GLU A 133 -2.39 13.72 -6.36
N LYS A 134 -2.26 13.34 -7.63
CA LYS A 134 -3.18 12.43 -8.32
C LYS A 134 -2.43 11.60 -9.36
N TYR A 135 -2.65 10.30 -9.31
CA TYR A 135 -2.09 9.33 -10.23
C TYR A 135 -3.18 8.35 -10.69
N LYS A 136 -3.32 8.17 -12.01
CA LYS A 136 -4.24 7.19 -12.58
C LYS A 136 -3.44 6.00 -13.10
N THR A 137 -3.65 4.86 -12.47
CA THR A 137 -3.00 3.59 -12.85
C THR A 137 -3.38 3.17 -14.28
N LYS A 138 -2.44 2.49 -14.93
CA LYS A 138 -2.53 1.88 -16.26
C LYS A 138 -2.03 0.44 -16.17
N GLU A 139 -2.40 -0.40 -17.13
CA GLU A 139 -1.93 -1.80 -17.16
C GLU A 139 -0.40 -1.90 -17.25
N SER A 140 0.24 -1.00 -18.00
CA SER A 140 1.70 -0.91 -18.13
C SER A 140 2.43 -0.71 -16.81
N ASP A 141 1.77 -0.17 -15.79
CA ASP A 141 2.36 0.06 -14.47
C ASP A 141 2.54 -1.26 -13.70
N PHE A 142 1.95 -2.36 -14.18
CA PHE A 142 1.96 -3.68 -13.54
C PHE A 142 2.52 -4.78 -14.44
N GLU A 143 3.00 -4.44 -15.64
CA GLU A 143 3.69 -5.38 -16.52
C GLU A 143 5.10 -5.62 -15.99
N VAL A 144 5.49 -6.89 -15.88
CA VAL A 144 6.89 -7.24 -15.58
C VAL A 144 7.68 -7.00 -16.87
N GLU A 145 8.70 -6.15 -16.84
CA GLU A 145 9.62 -6.05 -17.99
C GLU A 145 10.17 -7.45 -18.28
N GLY A 146 9.75 -8.02 -19.41
CA GLY A 146 10.17 -9.34 -19.83
C GLY A 146 11.67 -9.32 -20.11
N THR A 147 12.44 -10.00 -19.26
CA THR A 147 13.80 -10.47 -19.58
C THR A 147 13.96 -11.92 -19.18
#